data_AF-A0A8X6IDW0-F1
#
_entry.id   AF-A0A8X6IDW0-F1
#
_cell.length_a   1.000
_cell.length_b   1.000
_cell.length_c   1.000
_cell.angle_alpha   90.00
_cell.angle_beta   90.00
_cell.angle_gamma   90.00
#
_symmetry.space_group_name_H-M   'P 1'
#
loop_
_entity.id
_entity.type
_entity.pdbx_description
1 polymer ?
#
loop_
_entity_poly.entity_id
_entity_poly.type
_entity_poly.pdbx_seq_one_letter_code
_entity_poly.pdbx_strand_id
1 'polypeptide(L)'
;MMLDGQIIESYVAHLKTLASSCEFAAQENGLIRDRIVQGIKDRGLQERLLRESNLGLEKAIEIVRAAEASREQIHNMKYETATVNFVKKKENQSQPKK
;
A
#
# COMPACT_ATOMS: atom_id res chain seq x y z
N MET A 1 -0.34 17.45 3.67
CA MET A 1 -0.02 16.11 4.20
C MET A 1 -1.05 15.15 3.63
N MET A 2 -0.70 13.89 3.36
CA MET A 2 -1.65 12.88 2.91
C MET A 2 -2.64 12.56 4.05
N LEU A 3 -3.93 12.49 3.74
CA LEU A 3 -4.97 12.25 4.74
C LEU A 3 -5.03 10.76 5.12
N ASP A 4 -5.58 10.46 6.30
CA ASP A 4 -5.75 9.06 6.72
C ASP A 4 -6.81 8.39 5.84
N GLY A 5 -6.49 7.20 5.32
CA GLY A 5 -7.35 6.47 4.38
C GLY A 5 -7.40 7.05 2.97
N GLN A 6 -6.70 8.16 2.68
CA GLN A 6 -6.54 8.61 1.30
C GLN A 6 -5.62 7.64 0.55
N ILE A 7 -6.00 7.26 -0.67
CA ILE A 7 -5.16 6.45 -1.56
C ILE A 7 -4.17 7.32 -2.33
N ILE A 8 -3.01 6.76 -2.67
CA ILE A 8 -1.95 7.51 -3.36
C ILE A 8 -2.42 8.13 -4.69
N GLU A 9 -3.28 7.47 -5.46
CA GLU A 9 -3.79 7.97 -6.75
C GLU A 9 -4.54 9.30 -6.57
N SER A 10 -5.42 9.36 -5.57
CA SER A 10 -6.18 10.57 -5.27
C SER A 10 -5.26 11.70 -4.81
N TYR A 11 -4.25 11.38 -4.00
CA TYR A 11 -3.29 12.36 -3.53
C TYR A 11 -2.44 12.92 -4.67
N VAL A 12 -1.92 12.06 -5.54
CA VAL A 12 -1.14 12.46 -6.72
C VAL A 12 -1.97 13.30 -7.68
N ALA A 13 -3.23 12.91 -7.94
CA ALA A 13 -4.12 13.69 -8.80
C ALA A 13 -4.33 15.11 -8.25
N HIS A 14 -4.55 15.25 -6.94
CA HIS A 14 -4.65 16.56 -6.30
C HIS A 14 -3.36 17.38 -6.47
N LEU A 15 -2.19 16.77 -6.24
CA LEU A 15 -0.90 17.46 -6.40
C LEU A 15 -0.66 17.91 -7.84
N LYS A 16 -0.98 17.07 -8.83
CA LYS A 16 -0.90 17.42 -10.25
C LYS A 16 -1.84 18.56 -10.62
N THR A 17 -3.08 18.56 -10.12
CA THR A 17 -4.00 19.69 -10.32
C THR A 17 -3.44 20.98 -9.76
N LEU A 18 -2.88 20.96 -8.54
CA LEU A 18 -2.24 22.15 -7.96
C LEU A 18 -1.02 22.61 -8.75
N ALA A 19 -0.22 21.68 -9.26
CA ALA A 19 0.97 21.99 -10.04
C ALA A 19 0.64 22.47 -11.47
N SER A 20 -0.51 22.11 -12.03
CA SER A 20 -0.88 22.38 -13.43
C SER A 20 -0.93 23.87 -13.80
N SER A 21 -1.18 24.75 -12.83
CA SER A 21 -1.17 26.20 -13.01
C SER A 21 0.18 26.84 -12.63
N CYS A 22 1.14 26.04 -12.19
CA CYS A 22 2.45 26.50 -11.77
C CYS A 22 3.46 26.30 -12.90
N GLU A 23 4.30 27.30 -13.17
CA GLU A 23 5.33 27.26 -14.23
C GLU A 23 6.57 26.45 -13.81
N PHE A 24 6.38 25.25 -13.25
CA PHE A 24 7.46 24.41 -12.73
C PHE A 24 8.29 23.70 -13.80
N ALA A 25 7.78 23.63 -15.04
CA ALA A 25 8.45 23.03 -16.18
C ALA A 25 9.08 21.66 -15.84
N ALA A 26 10.37 21.46 -16.10
CA ALA A 26 11.08 20.20 -15.86
C ALA A 26 11.15 19.78 -14.37
N GLN A 27 10.85 20.68 -13.43
CA GLN A 27 10.92 20.40 -11.99
C GLN A 27 9.61 19.83 -11.42
N GLU A 28 8.51 19.86 -12.17
CA GLU A 28 7.18 19.46 -11.68
C GLU A 28 7.20 18.08 -11.01
N ASN A 29 7.74 17.07 -11.69
CA ASN A 29 7.80 15.71 -11.15
C ASN A 29 8.64 15.60 -9.88
N GLY A 30 9.75 16.35 -9.80
CA GLY A 30 10.60 16.40 -8.61
C GLY A 30 9.87 17.02 -7.42
N LEU A 31 9.17 18.13 -7.64
CA LEU A 31 8.39 18.82 -6.60
C LEU A 31 7.21 17.97 -6.11
N ILE A 32 6.50 17.31 -7.01
CA ILE A 32 5.41 16.39 -6.64
C ILE A 32 5.97 15.21 -5.83
N ARG A 33 7.09 14.62 -6.25
CA ARG A 33 7.77 13.56 -5.51
C ARG A 33 8.13 14.02 -4.10
N ASP A 34 8.77 15.18 -3.96
CA ASP A 34 9.18 15.71 -2.66
C ASP A 34 7.97 15.97 -1.77
N ARG A 35 6.87 16.43 -2.37
CA ARG A 35 5.60 16.61 -1.67
C ARG A 35 4.97 15.30 -1.23
N ILE A 36 5.09 14.22 -2.01
CA ILE A 36 4.69 12.87 -1.61
C ILE A 36 5.52 12.41 -0.41
N VAL A 37 6.84 12.45 -0.51
CA VAL A 37 7.75 12.00 0.55
C VAL A 37 7.49 12.75 1.85
N GLN A 38 7.36 14.08 1.80
CA GLN A 38 7.03 14.90 2.97
C GLN A 38 5.60 14.68 3.48
N GLY A 39 4.67 14.35 2.58
CA GLY A 39 3.25 14.19 2.87
C GLY A 39 2.90 12.88 3.60
N ILE A 40 3.77 11.87 3.55
CA ILE A 40 3.55 10.56 4.18
C ILE A 40 3.65 10.66 5.71
N LYS A 41 2.64 10.12 6.40
CA LYS A 41 2.59 10.02 7.86
C LYS A 41 3.40 8.83 8.40
N ASP A 42 3.42 7.73 7.68
CA ASP A 42 4.17 6.52 8.03
C ASP A 42 5.68 6.79 7.94
N ARG A 43 6.34 6.94 9.09
CA ARG A 43 7.77 7.27 9.16
C ARG A 43 8.65 6.18 8.58
N GLY A 44 8.28 4.91 8.70
CA GLY A 44 9.03 3.79 8.12
C GLY A 44 8.94 3.81 6.59
N LEU A 45 7.76 4.09 6.04
CA LEU A 45 7.59 4.26 4.59
C LEU A 45 8.33 5.48 4.06
N GLN A 46 8.28 6.60 4.79
CA GLN A 46 9.05 7.81 4.46
C GLN A 46 10.55 7.54 4.45
N GLU A 47 11.08 6.86 5.47
CA GLU A 47 12.49 6.47 5.54
C GLU A 47 12.89 5.53 4.40
N ARG A 48 12.02 4.57 4.04
CA ARG A 48 12.25 3.66 2.91
C ARG A 48 12.36 4.42 1.60
N LEU A 49 11.47 5.38 1.33
CA LEU A 49 11.55 6.23 0.15
C LEU A 49 12.84 7.05 0.12
N LEU A 50 13.24 7.65 1.24
CA LEU A 50 14.47 8.45 1.33
C LEU A 50 15.74 7.62 1.12
N ARG A 51 15.70 6.30 1.33
CA ARG A 51 16.82 5.38 1.05
C ARG A 51 16.93 4.98 -0.43
N GLU A 52 15.90 5.20 -1.23
CA GLU A 52 15.92 4.80 -2.64
C GLU A 52 16.83 5.71 -3.47
N SER A 53 17.87 5.11 -4.07
CA SER A 53 18.67 5.81 -5.08
C SER A 53 17.84 6.11 -6.32
N ASN A 54 18.02 7.30 -6.89
CA ASN A 54 17.33 7.76 -8.10
C ASN A 54 15.80 7.65 -7.98
N LEU A 55 15.24 8.10 -6.84
CA LEU A 55 13.81 8.13 -6.63
C LEU A 55 13.15 9.13 -7.60
N GLY A 56 12.49 8.61 -8.64
CA GLY A 56 11.58 9.34 -9.52
C GLY A 56 10.16 9.38 -8.98
N LEU A 57 9.29 10.20 -9.59
CA LEU A 57 7.89 10.32 -9.19
C LEU A 57 7.16 8.99 -9.30
N GLU A 58 7.29 8.31 -10.43
CA GLU A 58 6.63 7.04 -10.73
C GLU A 58 7.03 5.96 -9.71
N LYS A 59 8.33 5.84 -9.45
CA LYS A 59 8.87 4.91 -8.45
C LYS A 59 8.34 5.20 -7.04
N ALA A 60 8.24 6.48 -6.67
CA ALA A 60 7.66 6.86 -5.38
C ALA A 60 6.18 6.44 -5.27
N ILE A 61 5.39 6.65 -6.33
CA ILE A 61 3.98 6.24 -6.39
C ILE A 61 3.86 4.72 -6.26
N GLU A 62 4.67 3.95 -6.99
CA GLU A 62 4.66 2.48 -6.93
C GLU A 62 4.99 1.96 -5.53
N ILE A 63 6.01 2.51 -4.86
CA ILE A 63 6.39 2.10 -3.51
C ILE A 63 5.26 2.37 -2.51
N VAL A 64 4.62 3.54 -2.59
CA VAL A 64 3.51 3.89 -1.70
C VAL A 64 2.30 3.00 -1.97
N ARG A 65 1.92 2.80 -3.24
CA ARG A 65 0.84 1.88 -3.65
C ARG A 65 1.08 0.47 -3.14
N ALA A 66 2.30 -0.05 -3.31
CA ALA A 66 2.67 -1.37 -2.83
C ALA A 66 2.56 -1.48 -1.30
N ALA A 67 2.91 -0.41 -0.57
CA ALA A 67 2.75 -0.37 0.88
C ALA A 67 1.27 -0.35 1.30
N GLU A 68 0.40 0.39 0.59
CA GLU A 68 -1.05 0.38 0.81
C GLU A 68 -1.64 -1.02 0.61
N ALA A 69 -1.37 -1.64 -0.54
CA ALA A 69 -1.84 -3.00 -0.85
C ALA A 69 -1.31 -4.05 0.14
N SER A 70 -0.04 -3.95 0.54
CA SER A 70 0.55 -4.87 1.53
C SER A 70 -0.13 -4.75 2.90
N ARG A 71 -0.49 -3.54 3.34
CA ARG A 71 -1.20 -3.33 4.61
C ARG A 71 -2.60 -3.93 4.58
N GLU A 72 -3.32 -3.78 3.46
CA GLU A 72 -4.63 -4.38 3.26
C GLU A 72 -4.55 -5.92 3.25
N GLN A 73 -3.59 -6.49 2.51
CA GLN A 73 -3.33 -7.94 2.50
C GLN A 73 -3.05 -8.48 3.90
N ILE A 74 -2.12 -7.85 4.65
CA ILE A 74 -1.79 -8.23 6.03
C ILE A 74 -3.00 -8.10 6.94
N HIS A 75 -3.81 -7.06 6.77
CA HIS A 75 -5.05 -6.89 7.52
C HIS A 75 -5.98 -8.08 7.28
N ASN A 76 -6.26 -8.43 6.02
CA ASN A 76 -7.15 -9.54 5.65
C ASN A 76 -6.64 -10.90 6.16
N MET A 77 -5.33 -11.17 6.06
CA MET A 77 -4.73 -12.42 6.56
C MET A 77 -4.91 -12.61 8.07
N LYS A 78 -4.89 -11.52 8.86
CA LYS A 78 -5.14 -11.61 10.32
C LYS A 78 -6.56 -12.06 10.65
N TYR A 79 -7.54 -11.78 9.80
CA TYR A 79 -8.92 -12.24 9.99
C TYR A 79 -9.14 -13.66 9.48
N GLU A 80 -8.46 -14.08 8.40
CA GLU A 80 -8.58 -15.45 7.87
C GLU A 80 -7.94 -16.52 8.77
N THR A 81 -6.86 -16.20 9.48
CA THR A 81 -6.25 -17.14 10.45
C THR A 81 -7.17 -17.46 11.64
N ALA A 82 -8.19 -16.64 11.92
CA ALA A 82 -9.16 -16.90 12.98
C ALA A 82 -10.24 -17.93 12.60
N THR A 83 -10.39 -18.30 11.31
CA THR A 83 -11.50 -19.13 10.81
C THR A 83 -11.06 -20.50 10.24
N VAL A 84 -9.95 -21.05 10.71
CA VAL A 84 -9.54 -22.42 10.34
C VAL A 84 -10.53 -23.47 10.88
N ASN A 85 -11.44 -23.94 10.02
CA ASN A 85 -12.42 -24.96 10.36
C ASN A 85 -11.77 -26.34 10.54
N PHE A 86 -12.02 -26.98 11.68
CA PHE A 86 -11.51 -28.32 12.00
C PHE A 86 -12.23 -29.39 11.17
N VAL A 87 -11.54 -30.03 10.22
CA VAL A 87 -12.09 -31.17 9.47
C VAL A 87 -11.96 -32.42 10.34
N LYS A 88 -13.06 -32.84 11.00
CA LYS A 88 -13.12 -34.15 11.65
C LYS A 88 -13.04 -35.25 10.57
N LYS A 89 -11.94 -36.00 10.56
CA LYS A 89 -11.79 -37.22 9.77
C LYS A 89 -12.86 -38.22 10.24
N LYS A 90 -13.86 -38.52 9.40
CA LYS A 90 -14.82 -39.59 9.70
C LYS A 90 -14.09 -40.93 9.56
N GLU A 91 -13.79 -41.58 10.68
CA GLU A 91 -13.44 -42.99 10.68
C GLU A 91 -14.66 -43.78 10.19
N ASN A 92 -14.53 -44.39 9.01
CA ASN A 92 -15.51 -45.32 8.47
C ASN A 92 -15.60 -46.52 9.42
N GLN A 93 -16.66 -46.56 10.23
CA GLN A 93 -17.05 -47.76 10.96
C GLN A 93 -17.40 -48.83 9.92
N SER A 94 -16.49 -49.78 9.74
CA SER A 94 -16.76 -51.03 9.05
C SER A 94 -17.67 -51.85 9.97
N GLN A 95 -18.94 -52.02 9.56
CA GLN A 95 -19.94 -52.84 10.24
C GLN A 95 -19.46 -54.30 10.36
N PRO A 96 -19.85 -55.03 11.43
CA PRO A 96 -19.49 -56.43 11.60
C PRO A 96 -20.34 -57.29 10.65
N LYS A 97 -19.73 -58.29 10.00
CA LYS A 97 -20.46 -59.32 9.27
C LYS A 97 -20.10 -60.72 9.78
N LYS A 98 -21.10 -61.29 10.47
CA LYS A 98 -21.41 -62.69 10.80
C LYS A 98 -20.35 -63.52 11.52
#